data_AF-A0A936SZC3-F1
#
_entry.id   AF-A0A936SZC3-F1
#
_cell.length_a   1.000
_cell.length_b   1.000
_cell.length_c   1.000
_cell.angle_alpha   90.00
_cell.angle_beta   90.00
_cell.angle_gamma   90.00
#
_symmetry.space_group_name_H-M   'P 1'
#
loop_
_entity.id
_entity.type
_entity.pdbx_description
1 polymer ?
#
loop_
_entity_poly.entity_id
_entity_poly.type
_entity_poly.pdbx_seq_one_letter_code
_entity_poly.pdbx_strand_id
1 'polypeptide(L)'
;MTRLCSTIFVLSAALLTGCGDLYDAPPAPFIEGAEDGTLDDPNAPIILSFAEPVDPTTIDIKVIRVVTDIEGNLADEDEDLTNELDVMFSSHPVDGDVGGIAELLDNNSKLRIVPAASMPVGPKLAILVEKGLKDLAGNVTTTRKRLSFGYTFKLECNAPSTVFDSGYYFMLADIKQPLKVQVQLWTYLEVDPMTGKVRGQCTNADRIKDPNRCPMPCASSEVCRLLPEPACVPPSEKAGTVDEYSDYEPNETPPTGYTFSVDGCVQDQPDGSAIFVTAPTDVVVQSPPVTLRNVTLGASFAKDAMGALRGSGSLAAGQVLLGTTASGKGEGGLDARKVAADEAPMNVPMPMP
;
A
#
# COMPACT_ATOMS: atom_id res chain seq x y z
N MET A 1 73.26 36.67 33.19
CA MET A 1 73.06 36.83 31.74
C MET A 1 74.05 35.93 31.02
N THR A 2 73.63 34.71 30.71
CA THR A 2 74.45 33.70 30.02
C THR A 2 73.51 32.60 29.50
N ARG A 3 73.84 32.12 28.29
CA ARG A 3 73.11 31.18 27.43
C ARG A 3 73.10 29.72 27.95
N LEU A 4 72.44 28.86 27.14
CA LEU A 4 72.38 27.38 27.08
C LEU A 4 71.20 26.76 27.86
N CYS A 5 70.49 25.73 27.39
CA CYS A 5 70.76 24.78 26.31
C CYS A 5 69.47 24.19 25.74
N SER A 6 69.51 23.86 24.46
CA SER A 6 68.56 23.03 23.74
C SER A 6 68.41 21.65 24.37
N THR A 7 67.18 21.14 24.42
CA THR A 7 66.94 19.71 24.22
C THR A 7 65.69 19.51 23.38
N ILE A 8 65.96 18.94 22.21
CA ILE A 8 65.05 18.52 21.17
C ILE A 8 64.31 17.26 21.65
N PHE A 9 62.97 17.29 21.65
CA PHE A 9 62.14 16.08 21.64
C PHE A 9 61.48 16.02 20.26
N VAL A 10 62.13 15.30 19.33
CA VAL A 10 61.48 14.81 18.11
C VAL A 10 60.61 13.64 18.56
N LEU A 11 59.32 13.89 18.73
CA LEU A 11 58.33 12.82 18.88
C LEU A 11 57.87 12.43 17.47
N SER A 12 58.24 11.22 17.10
CA SER A 12 57.93 10.56 15.84
C SER A 12 56.46 10.68 15.45
N ALA A 13 56.18 11.43 14.38
CA ALA A 13 54.93 11.34 13.63
C ALA A 13 54.98 10.06 12.78
N ALA A 14 54.70 8.91 13.40
CA ALA A 14 54.48 7.66 12.71
C ALA A 14 53.11 7.71 12.02
N LEU A 15 53.16 7.80 10.69
CA LEU A 15 52.20 7.31 9.70
C LEU A 15 50.95 6.61 10.28
N LEU A 16 49.87 7.37 10.44
CA LEU A 16 48.50 6.85 10.38
C LEU A 16 47.98 7.05 8.94
N THR A 17 48.58 6.38 7.97
CA THR A 17 47.89 6.08 6.69
C THR A 17 46.97 4.89 6.95
N GLY A 18 45.95 5.15 7.75
CA GLY A 18 44.88 4.21 8.12
C GLY A 18 43.54 4.88 7.86
N CYS A 19 43.31 5.29 6.62
CA CYS A 19 41.97 5.48 6.09
C CYS A 19 41.92 4.56 4.88
N GLY A 20 41.50 3.32 5.14
CA GLY A 20 41.10 2.41 4.08
C GLY A 20 39.98 3.07 3.28
N ASP A 21 39.98 2.80 1.99
CA ASP A 21 38.95 3.23 1.04
C ASP A 21 37.58 3.09 1.69
N LEU A 22 36.94 4.23 1.96
CA LEU A 22 35.55 4.27 2.40
C LEU A 22 34.76 3.57 1.29
N TYR A 23 34.07 2.49 1.64
CA TYR A 23 33.22 1.76 0.71
C TYR A 23 32.24 2.76 0.06
N ASP A 24 32.37 2.90 -1.25
CA ASP A 24 31.52 3.75 -2.07
C ASP A 24 30.35 2.90 -2.58
N ALA A 25 29.13 3.32 -2.24
CA ALA A 25 27.93 2.54 -2.49
C ALA A 25 27.30 2.94 -3.83
N PRO A 26 26.62 2.03 -4.54
CA PRO A 26 25.88 2.40 -5.74
C PRO A 26 24.80 3.46 -5.45
N PRO A 27 24.35 4.21 -6.48
CA PRO A 27 23.32 5.22 -6.34
C PRO A 27 22.11 4.74 -5.52
N ALA A 28 21.78 5.47 -4.46
CA ALA A 28 20.62 5.21 -3.63
C ALA A 28 19.51 6.22 -3.96
N PRO A 29 18.49 5.82 -4.73
CA PRO A 29 17.39 6.72 -5.09
C PRO A 29 16.35 6.82 -3.97
N PHE A 30 15.78 8.00 -3.79
CA PHE A 30 14.65 8.26 -2.89
C PHE A 30 13.74 9.36 -3.45
N ILE A 31 12.48 9.39 -3.05
CA ILE A 31 11.50 10.37 -3.54
C ILE A 31 11.50 11.58 -2.61
N GLU A 32 11.77 12.78 -3.11
CA GLU A 32 11.69 14.00 -2.30
C GLU A 32 10.23 14.36 -2.00
N GLY A 33 9.99 14.84 -0.78
CA GLY A 33 8.64 15.21 -0.33
C GLY A 33 7.73 14.02 -0.05
N ALA A 34 8.20 12.78 -0.24
CA ALA A 34 7.47 11.58 0.12
C ALA A 34 7.55 11.35 1.64
N GLU A 35 6.81 12.13 2.41
CA GLU A 35 6.68 11.92 3.86
C GLU A 35 5.90 10.61 4.08
N ASP A 36 6.51 9.66 4.78
CA ASP A 36 5.95 8.32 5.02
C ASP A 36 5.50 7.57 3.73
N GLY A 37 6.16 7.84 2.61
CA GLY A 37 5.81 7.24 1.32
C GLY A 37 4.59 7.89 0.65
N THR A 38 4.21 9.10 1.04
CA THR A 38 3.08 9.83 0.43
C THR A 38 3.50 11.21 -0.07
N LEU A 39 2.99 11.60 -1.24
CA LEU A 39 3.18 12.91 -1.87
C LEU A 39 1.88 13.73 -1.81
N ASP A 40 1.94 15.04 -1.68
CA ASP A 40 0.72 15.82 -1.43
C ASP A 40 -0.15 16.14 -2.65
N ASP A 41 0.43 16.24 -3.85
CA ASP A 41 -0.28 16.70 -5.05
C ASP A 41 -0.06 15.75 -6.25
N PRO A 42 -1.10 15.02 -6.70
CA PRO A 42 -1.02 14.11 -7.86
C PRO A 42 -0.69 14.81 -9.20
N ASN A 43 -0.79 16.14 -9.25
CA ASN A 43 -0.46 16.95 -10.42
C ASN A 43 0.95 17.53 -10.35
N ALA A 44 1.59 17.48 -9.18
CA ALA A 44 2.93 18.00 -9.02
C ALA A 44 3.96 17.05 -9.65
N PRO A 45 5.08 17.58 -10.17
CA PRO A 45 6.20 16.76 -10.59
C PRO A 45 6.71 15.87 -9.47
N ILE A 46 7.08 14.62 -9.81
CA ILE A 46 7.73 13.71 -8.88
C ILE A 46 9.24 13.98 -8.95
N ILE A 47 9.87 14.20 -7.81
CA ILE A 47 11.31 14.43 -7.73
C ILE A 47 11.97 13.19 -7.16
N LEU A 48 12.77 12.52 -7.98
CA LEU A 48 13.62 11.42 -7.55
C LEU A 48 15.04 11.95 -7.32
N SER A 49 15.52 11.84 -6.08
CA SER A 49 16.87 12.27 -5.72
C SER A 49 17.78 11.08 -5.52
N PHE A 50 19.04 11.29 -5.87
CA PHE A 50 20.11 10.32 -5.71
C PHE A 50 21.08 10.85 -4.66
N ALA A 51 21.65 9.95 -3.86
CA ALA A 51 22.69 10.33 -2.89
C ALA A 51 23.90 10.98 -3.57
N GLU A 52 24.16 10.63 -4.83
CA GLU A 52 25.26 11.13 -5.64
C GLU A 52 24.82 11.31 -7.11
N PRO A 53 25.51 12.17 -7.90
CA PRO A 53 25.22 12.34 -9.32
C PRO A 53 25.25 11.04 -10.13
N VAL A 54 24.23 10.82 -10.96
CA VAL A 54 24.14 9.63 -11.81
C VAL A 54 24.60 9.88 -13.24
N ASP A 55 25.00 8.81 -13.93
CA ASP A 55 25.24 8.81 -15.38
C ASP A 55 23.88 8.85 -16.13
N PRO A 56 23.56 9.93 -16.87
CA PRO A 56 22.29 10.08 -17.59
C PRO A 56 21.98 8.94 -18.55
N THR A 57 23.03 8.31 -19.11
CA THR A 57 22.88 7.26 -20.13
C THR A 57 22.45 5.91 -19.54
N THR A 58 22.31 5.84 -18.21
CA THR A 58 21.97 4.62 -17.46
C THR A 58 20.63 4.71 -16.73
N ILE A 59 19.88 5.78 -16.94
CA ILE A 59 18.57 5.98 -16.31
C ILE A 59 17.53 5.17 -17.05
N ASP A 60 17.09 4.10 -16.40
CA ASP A 60 15.95 3.30 -16.80
C ASP A 60 14.99 3.22 -15.61
N ILE A 61 13.88 3.97 -15.73
CA ILE A 61 12.90 4.11 -14.66
C ILE A 61 11.47 3.99 -15.18
N LYS A 62 10.59 3.48 -14.32
CA LYS A 62 9.14 3.38 -14.60
C LYS A 62 8.35 3.84 -13.39
N VAL A 63 7.25 4.55 -13.60
CA VAL A 63 6.20 4.74 -12.59
C VAL A 63 5.07 3.79 -12.93
N ILE A 64 4.72 2.93 -11.99
CA ILE A 64 3.70 1.89 -12.19
C ILE A 64 2.61 1.97 -11.14
N ARG A 65 1.42 1.47 -11.49
CA ARG A 65 0.48 0.99 -10.49
C ARG A 65 0.97 -0.36 -9.98
N VAL A 66 0.98 -0.52 -8.66
CA VAL A 66 1.38 -1.78 -8.04
C VAL A 66 0.18 -2.72 -8.05
N VAL A 67 0.23 -3.68 -8.97
CA VAL A 67 -0.59 -4.90 -8.95
C VAL A 67 0.38 -6.07 -8.79
N THR A 68 0.11 -6.96 -7.82
CA THR A 68 0.96 -8.11 -7.56
C THR A 68 0.14 -9.40 -7.49
N ASP A 69 0.78 -10.52 -7.80
CA ASP A 69 0.22 -11.85 -7.55
C ASP A 69 0.16 -12.17 -6.03
N ILE A 70 -0.25 -13.39 -5.70
CA ILE A 70 -0.38 -13.85 -4.31
C ILE A 70 0.99 -14.02 -3.63
N GLU A 71 2.06 -14.23 -4.41
CA GLU A 71 3.44 -14.29 -3.97
C GLU A 71 4.07 -12.90 -3.78
N GLY A 72 3.45 -11.86 -4.33
CA GLY A 72 3.88 -10.46 -4.25
C GLY A 72 4.77 -10.00 -5.41
N ASN A 73 4.88 -10.80 -6.48
CA ASN A 73 5.61 -10.46 -7.70
C ASN A 73 4.82 -9.44 -8.53
N LEU A 74 5.53 -8.56 -9.23
CA LEU A 74 4.93 -7.73 -10.27
C LEU A 74 4.61 -8.57 -11.52
N ALA A 75 3.78 -8.03 -12.40
CA ALA A 75 3.39 -8.69 -13.66
C ALA A 75 4.59 -9.13 -14.53
N ASP A 76 5.72 -8.41 -14.48
CA ASP A 76 6.93 -8.78 -15.22
C ASP A 76 7.91 -9.66 -14.44
N GLU A 77 7.51 -10.08 -13.24
CA GLU A 77 8.26 -10.96 -12.33
C GLU A 77 7.56 -12.31 -12.12
N ASP A 78 6.36 -12.49 -12.67
CA ASP A 78 5.58 -13.72 -12.59
C ASP A 78 5.98 -14.74 -13.69
N GLU A 79 5.46 -15.96 -13.59
CA GLU A 79 5.68 -17.01 -14.60
C GLU A 79 4.77 -16.85 -15.83
N ASP A 80 3.75 -15.98 -15.77
CA ASP A 80 2.77 -15.76 -16.82
C ASP A 80 3.13 -14.55 -17.67
N LEU A 81 3.89 -14.82 -18.73
CA LEU A 81 4.37 -13.82 -19.69
C LEU A 81 3.25 -13.05 -20.43
N THR A 82 1.97 -13.32 -20.17
CA THR A 82 0.86 -12.55 -20.72
C THR A 82 0.45 -11.37 -19.84
N ASN A 83 0.90 -11.32 -18.58
CA ASN A 83 0.68 -10.17 -17.72
C ASN A 83 1.66 -9.04 -18.05
N GLU A 84 1.15 -7.82 -18.13
CA GLU A 84 1.95 -6.63 -18.39
C GLU A 84 1.90 -5.68 -17.19
N LEU A 85 3.00 -4.96 -16.95
CA LEU A 85 3.04 -3.89 -15.97
C LEU A 85 2.06 -2.78 -16.37
N ASP A 86 1.27 -2.30 -15.41
CA ASP A 86 0.48 -1.07 -15.56
C ASP A 86 1.41 0.16 -15.43
N VAL A 87 2.07 0.50 -16.53
CA VAL A 87 3.06 1.59 -16.62
C VAL A 87 2.37 2.92 -16.92
N MET A 88 2.52 3.88 -16.00
CA MET A 88 1.98 5.24 -16.14
C MET A 88 3.01 6.21 -16.74
N PHE A 89 4.28 5.97 -16.47
CA PHE A 89 5.41 6.73 -17.02
C PHE A 89 6.62 5.82 -17.19
N SER A 90 7.43 6.04 -18.22
CA SER A 90 8.75 5.41 -18.36
C SER A 90 9.77 6.38 -18.95
N SER A 91 11.02 6.29 -18.50
CA SER A 91 12.17 6.95 -19.10
C SER A 91 13.25 5.91 -19.35
N HIS A 92 13.64 5.74 -20.61
CA HIS A 92 14.68 4.80 -21.02
C HIS A 92 15.71 5.51 -21.92
N PRO A 93 17.03 5.21 -21.83
CA PRO A 93 18.06 5.98 -22.52
C PRO A 93 17.98 5.90 -24.06
N VAL A 94 17.36 4.84 -24.58
CA VAL A 94 17.23 4.58 -26.02
C VAL A 94 15.86 5.00 -26.54
N ASP A 95 14.80 4.66 -25.79
CA ASP A 95 13.41 4.83 -26.26
C ASP A 95 12.82 6.19 -25.86
N GLY A 96 13.49 6.91 -24.96
CA GLY A 96 13.05 8.21 -24.46
C GLY A 96 11.96 8.10 -23.40
N ASP A 97 11.21 9.19 -23.24
CA ASP A 97 10.15 9.31 -22.24
C ASP A 97 8.77 8.99 -22.83
N VAL A 98 7.98 8.23 -22.08
CA VAL A 98 6.58 7.89 -22.40
C VAL A 98 5.71 8.19 -21.18
N GLY A 99 4.50 8.71 -21.41
CA GLY A 99 3.56 9.06 -20.32
C GLY A 99 3.91 10.36 -19.58
N GLY A 100 4.86 11.14 -20.09
CA GLY A 100 5.32 12.40 -19.48
C GLY A 100 6.66 12.84 -20.05
N ILE A 101 7.36 13.69 -19.28
CA ILE A 101 8.76 14.09 -19.55
C ILE A 101 9.60 13.92 -18.28
N ALA A 102 10.85 13.54 -18.43
CA ALA A 102 11.85 13.54 -17.36
C ALA A 102 12.98 14.51 -17.67
N GLU A 103 13.45 15.20 -16.63
CA GLU A 103 14.56 16.15 -16.72
C GLU A 103 15.52 15.93 -15.55
N LEU A 104 16.81 15.77 -15.86
CA LEU A 104 17.85 15.76 -14.84
C LEU A 104 18.15 17.19 -14.37
N LEU A 105 18.20 17.35 -13.05
CA LEU A 105 18.46 18.61 -12.37
C LEU A 105 19.69 18.48 -11.47
N ASP A 106 20.17 19.62 -10.98
CA ASP A 106 21.21 19.70 -9.94
C ASP A 106 22.44 18.83 -10.25
N ASN A 107 22.98 18.97 -11.47
CA ASN A 107 24.14 18.21 -11.94
C ASN A 107 23.92 16.68 -11.87
N ASN A 108 22.77 16.22 -12.33
CA ASN A 108 22.34 14.82 -12.36
C ASN A 108 22.16 14.16 -10.98
N SER A 109 22.05 14.95 -9.90
CA SER A 109 21.71 14.40 -8.58
C SER A 109 20.21 14.27 -8.35
N LYS A 110 19.39 14.83 -9.25
CA LYS A 110 17.92 14.71 -9.20
C LYS A 110 17.34 14.46 -10.58
N LEU A 111 16.23 13.73 -10.63
CA LEU A 111 15.40 13.51 -11.80
C LEU A 111 13.99 14.03 -11.51
N ARG A 112 13.57 15.06 -12.25
CA ARG A 112 12.20 15.57 -12.20
C ARG A 112 11.36 14.87 -13.25
N ILE A 113 10.34 14.16 -12.82
CA ILE A 113 9.36 13.50 -13.67
C ILE A 113 8.10 14.38 -13.68
N VAL A 114 7.65 14.78 -14.86
CA VAL A 114 6.39 15.51 -15.08
C VAL A 114 5.44 14.60 -15.86
N PRO A 115 4.50 13.91 -15.19
CA PRO A 115 3.51 13.09 -15.84
C PRO A 115 2.65 13.88 -16.83
N ALA A 116 2.25 13.25 -17.94
CA ALA A 116 1.36 13.87 -18.93
C ALA A 116 -0.09 13.99 -18.44
N ALA A 117 -0.46 13.18 -17.44
CA ALA A 117 -1.75 13.19 -16.77
C ALA A 117 -1.55 13.10 -15.26
N SER A 118 -2.52 13.56 -14.48
CA SER A 118 -2.50 13.45 -13.01
C SER A 118 -2.30 12.00 -12.58
N MET A 119 -1.43 11.79 -11.61
CA MET A 119 -1.24 10.47 -11.03
C MET A 119 -2.47 10.06 -10.21
N PRO A 120 -2.81 8.76 -10.18
CA PRO A 120 -4.00 8.31 -9.48
C PRO A 120 -3.76 8.41 -7.97
N VAL A 121 -4.70 9.01 -7.25
CA VAL A 121 -4.70 9.03 -5.78
C VAL A 121 -5.41 7.78 -5.27
N GLY A 122 -4.92 7.14 -4.22
CA GLY A 122 -5.52 5.93 -3.65
C GLY A 122 -4.80 4.62 -3.96
N PRO A 123 -4.49 4.23 -5.23
CA PRO A 123 -3.77 3.00 -5.49
C PRO A 123 -2.30 3.14 -5.04
N LYS A 124 -1.68 2.00 -4.71
CA LYS A 124 -0.24 1.98 -4.43
C LYS A 124 0.52 2.17 -5.73
N LEU A 125 1.39 3.16 -5.76
CA LEU A 125 2.30 3.41 -6.87
C LEU A 125 3.70 2.96 -6.51
N ALA A 126 4.53 2.73 -7.52
CA ALA A 126 5.95 2.56 -7.31
C ALA A 126 6.75 3.20 -8.44
N ILE A 127 7.89 3.77 -8.07
CA ILE A 127 8.96 4.04 -9.02
C ILE A 127 9.87 2.81 -9.03
N LEU A 128 9.94 2.15 -10.18
CA LEU A 128 10.94 1.12 -10.45
C LEU A 128 12.18 1.81 -11.01
N VAL A 129 13.31 1.61 -10.35
CA VAL A 129 14.63 1.95 -10.88
C VAL A 129 15.27 0.63 -11.28
N GLU A 130 15.46 0.44 -12.57
CA GLU A 130 15.95 -0.82 -13.10
C GLU A 130 17.42 -1.04 -12.75
N LYS A 131 17.86 -2.30 -12.81
CA LYS A 131 19.29 -2.63 -12.61
C LYS A 131 20.14 -1.95 -13.68
N GLY A 132 21.35 -1.54 -13.32
CA GLY A 132 22.31 -0.93 -14.25
C GLY A 132 22.49 0.58 -14.09
N LEU A 133 21.72 1.25 -13.22
CA LEU A 133 21.94 2.65 -12.86
C LEU A 133 23.36 2.85 -12.31
N LYS A 134 24.09 3.85 -12.82
CA LYS A 134 25.47 4.16 -12.42
C LYS A 134 25.62 5.55 -11.83
N ASP A 135 26.53 5.70 -10.87
CA ASP A 135 27.10 7.00 -10.53
C ASP A 135 28.25 7.38 -11.49
N LEU A 136 28.78 8.58 -11.31
CA LEU A 136 29.94 9.07 -12.06
C LEU A 136 31.27 8.40 -11.65
N ALA A 137 31.32 7.71 -10.50
CA ALA A 137 32.49 6.93 -10.06
C ALA A 137 32.52 5.52 -10.68
N GLY A 138 31.41 5.08 -11.27
CA GLY A 138 31.24 3.80 -11.94
C GLY A 138 30.62 2.70 -11.08
N ASN A 139 30.13 2.99 -9.87
CA ASN A 139 29.40 2.00 -9.09
C ASN A 139 28.01 1.78 -9.69
N VAL A 140 27.56 0.52 -9.68
CA VAL A 140 26.38 0.07 -10.43
C VAL A 140 25.34 -0.53 -9.48
N THR A 141 24.09 -0.12 -9.62
CA THR A 141 22.97 -0.78 -8.97
C THR A 141 22.72 -2.16 -9.59
N THR A 142 22.89 -3.23 -8.81
CA THR A 142 22.81 -4.62 -9.30
C THR A 142 21.41 -5.22 -9.27
N THR A 143 20.49 -4.64 -8.50
CA THR A 143 19.10 -5.10 -8.35
C THR A 143 18.13 -3.97 -8.62
N ARG A 144 16.96 -4.30 -9.20
CA ARG A 144 15.86 -3.36 -9.35
C ARG A 144 15.50 -2.79 -7.97
N LYS A 145 15.36 -1.47 -7.87
CA LYS A 145 14.84 -0.79 -6.68
C LYS A 145 13.38 -0.44 -6.91
N ARG A 146 12.54 -0.77 -5.95
CA ARG A 146 11.12 -0.44 -5.95
C ARG A 146 10.86 0.59 -4.84
N LEU A 147 10.64 1.83 -5.23
CA LEU A 147 10.30 2.92 -4.32
C LEU A 147 8.78 3.06 -4.31
N SER A 148 8.14 2.46 -3.31
CA SER A 148 6.69 2.53 -3.18
C SER A 148 6.27 3.91 -2.69
N PHE A 149 5.21 4.47 -3.28
CA PHE A 149 4.61 5.71 -2.82
C PHE A 149 3.10 5.75 -3.10
N GLY A 150 2.42 6.76 -2.57
CA GLY A 150 1.06 7.14 -2.92
C GLY A 150 0.90 8.65 -2.84
N TYR A 151 -0.33 9.14 -2.98
CA TYR A 151 -0.64 10.55 -2.77
C TYR A 151 -1.50 10.78 -1.53
N THR A 152 -1.14 11.78 -0.72
CA THR A 152 -1.95 12.32 0.37
C THR A 152 -3.22 12.89 -0.22
N PHE A 153 -4.35 12.21 0.02
CA PHE A 153 -5.64 12.72 -0.40
C PHE A 153 -6.12 13.77 0.61
N LYS A 154 -6.33 15.01 0.15
CA LYS A 154 -7.16 15.96 0.90
C LYS A 154 -8.62 15.56 0.67
N LEU A 155 -9.31 15.13 1.73
CA LEU A 155 -10.73 14.80 1.68
C LEU A 155 -11.56 16.02 1.26
N GLU A 156 -11.77 16.19 -0.04
CA GLU A 156 -12.71 17.14 -0.61
C GLU A 156 -13.82 16.38 -1.31
N CYS A 157 -14.83 15.93 -0.55
CA CYS A 157 -16.02 15.31 -1.14
C CYS A 157 -16.95 16.42 -1.63
N ASN A 158 -16.77 16.82 -2.87
CA ASN A 158 -17.48 17.93 -3.52
C ASN A 158 -18.17 17.50 -4.84
N ALA A 159 -18.16 16.20 -5.16
CA ALA A 159 -18.74 15.67 -6.39
C ALA A 159 -19.49 14.36 -6.15
N PRO A 160 -20.60 14.12 -6.87
CA PRO A 160 -21.33 12.85 -6.80
C PRO A 160 -20.49 11.72 -7.39
N SER A 161 -20.70 10.49 -6.90
CA SER A 161 -20.16 9.28 -7.51
C SER A 161 -21.25 8.49 -8.22
N THR A 162 -20.93 8.01 -9.42
CA THR A 162 -21.75 7.13 -10.26
C THR A 162 -21.19 5.73 -10.37
N VAL A 163 -19.92 5.55 -10.00
CA VAL A 163 -19.22 4.26 -9.99
C VAL A 163 -19.37 3.56 -8.64
N PHE A 164 -19.28 4.31 -7.54
CA PHE A 164 -19.31 3.80 -6.18
C PHE A 164 -20.58 4.25 -5.46
N ASP A 165 -21.38 3.28 -5.02
CA ASP A 165 -22.69 3.52 -4.44
C ASP A 165 -22.85 2.85 -3.07
N SER A 166 -23.89 3.27 -2.36
CA SER A 166 -24.24 2.72 -1.05
C SER A 166 -24.50 1.21 -1.12
N GLY A 167 -24.11 0.48 -0.08
CA GLY A 167 -24.43 -0.93 0.04
C GLY A 167 -23.47 -1.71 0.95
N TYR A 168 -23.54 -3.03 0.82
CA TYR A 168 -22.72 -3.96 1.57
C TYR A 168 -21.42 -4.25 0.85
N TYR A 169 -20.34 -4.27 1.62
CA TYR A 169 -19.00 -4.56 1.14
C TYR A 169 -18.38 -5.62 2.04
N PHE A 170 -17.75 -6.61 1.43
CA PHE A 170 -16.84 -7.51 2.11
C PHE A 170 -15.42 -7.06 1.81
N MET A 171 -14.62 -6.85 2.85
CA MET A 171 -13.27 -6.29 2.74
C MET A 171 -12.25 -7.15 3.47
N LEU A 172 -11.08 -7.31 2.85
CA LEU A 172 -9.91 -7.97 3.40
C LEU A 172 -8.82 -6.93 3.58
N ALA A 173 -8.46 -6.66 4.84
CA ALA A 173 -7.39 -5.75 5.18
C ALA A 173 -6.18 -6.55 5.66
N ASP A 174 -5.18 -6.68 4.79
CA ASP A 174 -3.94 -7.43 5.06
C ASP A 174 -2.89 -6.52 5.67
N ILE A 175 -2.73 -6.58 7.00
CA ILE A 175 -1.73 -5.84 7.76
C ILE A 175 -0.38 -6.55 7.62
N LYS A 176 0.46 -6.08 6.69
CA LYS A 176 1.77 -6.68 6.37
C LYS A 176 2.83 -6.38 7.43
N GLN A 177 2.78 -5.19 8.03
CA GLN A 177 3.68 -4.79 9.12
C GLN A 177 2.87 -4.12 10.23
N PRO A 178 3.18 -4.35 11.51
CA PRO A 178 4.15 -5.33 12.04
C PRO A 178 3.54 -6.73 12.26
N LEU A 179 2.23 -6.89 12.11
CA LEU A 179 1.49 -8.04 12.66
C LEU A 179 1.32 -9.23 11.68
N LYS A 180 1.43 -9.01 10.37
CA LYS A 180 1.22 -10.04 9.32
C LYS A 180 -0.15 -10.74 9.42
N VAL A 181 -1.18 -10.02 9.86
CA VAL A 181 -2.56 -10.53 10.03
C VAL A 181 -3.46 -10.04 8.92
N GLN A 182 -4.52 -10.80 8.64
CA GLN A 182 -5.60 -10.35 7.77
C GLN A 182 -6.84 -10.07 8.64
N VAL A 183 -7.44 -8.91 8.44
CA VAL A 183 -8.67 -8.46 9.08
C VAL A 183 -9.78 -8.61 8.05
N GLN A 184 -10.74 -9.50 8.29
CA GLN A 184 -11.91 -9.68 7.44
C GLN A 184 -13.03 -8.80 7.98
N LEU A 185 -13.66 -8.03 7.11
CA LEU A 185 -14.67 -7.05 7.50
C LEU A 185 -15.94 -7.20 6.68
N TRP A 186 -17.07 -7.21 7.38
CA TRP A 186 -18.35 -6.86 6.82
C TRP A 186 -18.62 -5.39 7.07
N THR A 187 -18.96 -4.66 6.01
CA THR A 187 -19.13 -3.22 6.07
C THR A 187 -20.38 -2.80 5.33
N TYR A 188 -21.14 -1.88 5.91
CA TYR A 188 -22.12 -1.11 5.16
C TYR A 188 -21.58 0.30 4.94
N LEU A 189 -21.59 0.77 3.69
CA LEU A 189 -21.20 2.12 3.31
C LEU A 189 -22.41 2.87 2.77
N GLU A 190 -22.65 4.06 3.29
CA GLU A 190 -23.62 5.02 2.79
C GLU A 190 -22.89 6.15 2.08
N VAL A 191 -23.23 6.39 0.82
CA VAL A 191 -22.67 7.43 -0.04
C VAL A 191 -23.70 8.54 -0.21
N ASP A 192 -23.34 9.77 0.13
CA ASP A 192 -24.12 10.95 -0.19
C ASP A 192 -24.12 11.15 -1.72
N PRO A 193 -25.29 11.06 -2.37
CA PRO A 193 -25.38 11.10 -3.83
C PRO A 193 -25.10 12.47 -4.44
N MET A 194 -24.98 13.53 -3.63
CA MET A 194 -24.63 14.88 -4.10
C MET A 194 -23.16 15.19 -3.90
N THR A 195 -22.57 14.74 -2.79
CA THR A 195 -21.24 15.17 -2.36
C THR A 195 -20.17 14.09 -2.47
N GLY A 196 -20.57 12.82 -2.63
CA GLY A 196 -19.62 11.69 -2.60
C GLY A 196 -19.06 11.45 -1.19
N LYS A 197 -19.63 12.05 -0.15
CA LYS A 197 -19.28 11.73 1.25
C LYS A 197 -19.68 10.31 1.56
N VAL A 198 -18.79 9.58 2.22
CA VAL A 198 -19.04 8.21 2.65
C VAL A 198 -19.13 8.18 4.17
N ARG A 199 -20.15 7.52 4.70
CA ARG A 199 -20.20 7.07 6.09
C ARG A 199 -20.30 5.56 6.11
N GLY A 200 -19.48 4.92 6.90
CA GLY A 200 -19.41 3.47 6.97
C GLY A 200 -19.45 2.95 8.39
N GLN A 201 -20.02 1.76 8.54
CA GLN A 201 -19.92 0.97 9.75
C GLN A 201 -19.31 -0.38 9.40
N CYS A 202 -18.14 -0.65 9.98
CA CYS A 202 -17.36 -1.86 9.75
C CYS A 202 -17.46 -2.78 10.97
N THR A 203 -17.46 -4.09 10.75
CA THR A 203 -17.35 -5.08 11.83
C THR A 203 -16.52 -6.27 11.40
N ASN A 204 -15.94 -6.96 12.38
CA ASN A 204 -15.22 -8.21 12.16
C ASN A 204 -16.10 -9.22 11.42
N ALA A 205 -15.51 -9.99 10.52
CA ALA A 205 -16.18 -11.09 9.83
C ALA A 205 -15.52 -12.41 10.23
N ASP A 206 -16.28 -13.28 10.91
CA ASP A 206 -15.83 -14.61 11.30
C ASP A 206 -16.33 -15.65 10.31
N ARG A 207 -15.57 -16.73 10.11
CA ARG A 207 -16.07 -17.86 9.31
C ARG A 207 -17.29 -18.51 9.99
N ILE A 208 -18.32 -18.80 9.21
CA ILE A 208 -19.57 -19.42 9.67
C ILE A 208 -19.27 -20.81 10.23
N LYS A 209 -19.71 -21.05 11.47
CA LYS A 209 -19.34 -22.25 12.24
C LYS A 209 -20.15 -23.51 11.91
N ASP A 210 -21.12 -23.45 11.00
CA ASP A 210 -21.93 -24.62 10.62
C ASP A 210 -21.09 -25.63 9.82
N PRO A 211 -20.78 -26.81 10.40
CA PRO A 211 -19.95 -27.81 9.73
C PRO A 211 -20.68 -28.48 8.54
N ASN A 212 -22.00 -28.35 8.43
CA ASN A 212 -22.80 -29.02 7.40
C ASN A 212 -22.90 -28.24 6.08
N ARG A 213 -22.27 -27.06 5.99
CA ARG A 213 -22.21 -26.28 4.74
C ARG A 213 -21.40 -27.01 3.65
N CYS A 214 -20.49 -27.89 4.04
CA CYS A 214 -19.67 -28.67 3.12
C CYS A 214 -20.38 -29.97 2.71
N PRO A 215 -20.08 -30.54 1.51
CA PRO A 215 -20.64 -31.82 1.07
C PRO A 215 -20.39 -32.97 2.05
N MET A 216 -19.24 -32.94 2.75
CA MET A 216 -18.96 -33.78 3.91
C MET A 216 -18.84 -32.88 5.15
N PRO A 217 -19.52 -33.21 6.27
CA PRO A 217 -19.44 -32.41 7.47
C PRO A 217 -18.00 -32.30 8.00
N CYS A 218 -17.60 -31.08 8.37
CA CYS A 218 -16.27 -30.82 8.92
C CYS A 218 -16.13 -31.32 10.37
N ALA A 219 -14.89 -31.53 10.80
CA ALA A 219 -14.61 -31.84 12.20
C ALA A 219 -15.04 -30.68 13.11
N SER A 220 -15.26 -30.95 14.40
CA SER A 220 -15.68 -29.91 15.37
C SER A 220 -14.67 -28.78 15.58
N SER A 221 -13.42 -28.96 15.13
CA SER A 221 -12.34 -27.96 15.15
C SER A 221 -12.20 -27.19 13.84
N GLU A 222 -13.04 -27.49 12.85
CA GLU A 222 -12.95 -26.98 11.49
C GLU A 222 -14.27 -26.33 11.08
N VAL A 223 -14.20 -25.47 10.07
CA VAL A 223 -15.35 -24.86 9.42
C VAL A 223 -15.29 -25.11 7.93
N CYS A 224 -16.43 -25.02 7.29
CA CYS A 224 -16.51 -25.17 5.85
C CYS A 224 -16.14 -23.87 5.13
N ARG A 225 -15.15 -23.94 4.24
CA ARG A 225 -14.92 -22.99 3.17
C ARG A 225 -15.59 -23.53 1.91
N LEU A 226 -16.35 -22.70 1.17
CA LEU A 226 -17.03 -23.09 -0.06
C LEU A 226 -16.28 -22.72 -1.33
N LEU A 227 -15.51 -21.62 -1.30
CA LEU A 227 -14.78 -21.10 -2.46
C LEU A 227 -13.26 -21.05 -2.20
N PRO A 228 -12.41 -21.25 -3.23
CA PRO A 228 -12.76 -21.59 -4.61
C PRO A 228 -13.31 -23.02 -4.77
N GLU A 229 -13.09 -23.89 -3.79
CA GLU A 229 -13.68 -25.21 -3.70
C GLU A 229 -14.01 -25.60 -2.24
N PRO A 230 -15.02 -26.46 -2.01
CA PRO A 230 -15.41 -26.90 -0.68
C PRO A 230 -14.28 -27.63 0.06
N ALA A 231 -13.88 -27.11 1.22
CA ALA A 231 -12.86 -27.72 2.07
C ALA A 231 -13.11 -27.41 3.55
N CYS A 232 -12.70 -28.33 4.43
CA CYS A 232 -12.69 -28.09 5.87
C CYS A 232 -11.38 -27.41 6.24
N VAL A 233 -11.48 -26.24 6.86
CA VAL A 233 -10.34 -25.38 7.22
C VAL A 233 -10.43 -24.96 8.69
N PRO A 234 -9.31 -24.59 9.33
CA PRO A 234 -9.35 -23.94 10.63
C PRO A 234 -10.23 -22.67 10.59
N PRO A 235 -10.99 -22.35 11.66
CA PRO A 235 -11.78 -21.11 11.72
C PRO A 235 -10.95 -19.84 11.53
N SER A 236 -9.66 -19.89 11.88
CA SER A 236 -8.71 -18.78 11.76
C SER A 236 -8.03 -18.70 10.38
N GLU A 237 -8.34 -19.60 9.45
CA GLU A 237 -7.78 -19.58 8.10
C GLU A 237 -8.17 -18.28 7.39
N LYS A 238 -7.18 -17.61 6.80
CA LYS A 238 -7.39 -16.37 6.04
C LYS A 238 -8.37 -16.60 4.88
N ALA A 239 -9.05 -15.55 4.45
CA ALA A 239 -9.73 -15.58 3.17
C ALA A 239 -8.66 -15.50 2.08
N GLY A 240 -8.76 -16.36 1.06
CA GLY A 240 -7.92 -16.27 -0.13
C GLY A 240 -8.30 -15.09 -1.01
N THR A 241 -9.60 -14.81 -1.14
CA THR A 241 -10.12 -13.66 -1.91
C THR A 241 -11.40 -13.09 -1.31
N VAL A 242 -11.78 -11.89 -1.76
CA VAL A 242 -13.07 -11.25 -1.41
C VAL A 242 -14.30 -12.02 -1.91
N ASP A 243 -14.13 -13.04 -2.77
CA ASP A 243 -15.22 -13.85 -3.27
C ASP A 243 -15.68 -14.91 -2.27
N GLU A 244 -14.89 -15.18 -1.23
CA GLU A 244 -15.27 -16.06 -0.12
C GLU A 244 -16.31 -15.44 0.83
N TYR A 245 -16.86 -14.26 0.55
CA TYR A 245 -17.77 -13.52 1.45
C TYR A 245 -18.92 -14.37 2.01
N SER A 246 -19.42 -15.35 1.24
CA SER A 246 -20.51 -16.25 1.67
C SER A 246 -20.13 -17.17 2.82
N ASP A 247 -18.84 -17.34 3.10
CA ASP A 247 -18.30 -18.13 4.21
C ASP A 247 -18.20 -17.36 5.52
N TYR A 248 -18.53 -16.07 5.52
CA TYR A 248 -18.29 -15.19 6.64
C TYR A 248 -19.58 -14.53 7.17
N GLU A 249 -19.71 -14.45 8.49
CA GLU A 249 -20.76 -13.75 9.21
C GLU A 249 -20.19 -12.59 10.04
N PRO A 250 -20.93 -11.47 10.19
CA PRO A 250 -20.47 -10.34 10.98
C PRO A 250 -20.49 -10.68 12.48
N ASN A 251 -19.44 -10.27 13.19
CA ASN A 251 -19.26 -10.44 14.61
C ASN A 251 -18.84 -9.13 15.29
N GLU A 252 -19.82 -8.42 15.83
CA GLU A 252 -19.60 -7.18 16.59
C GLU A 252 -19.30 -7.41 18.08
N THR A 253 -19.49 -8.63 18.59
CA THR A 253 -19.54 -8.89 20.03
C THR A 253 -18.14 -9.19 20.59
N PRO A 254 -17.63 -8.38 21.53
CA PRO A 254 -16.36 -8.67 22.21
C PRO A 254 -16.42 -10.00 22.98
N PRO A 255 -15.28 -10.68 23.21
CA PRO A 255 -13.92 -10.16 23.09
C PRO A 255 -13.25 -10.36 21.73
N THR A 256 -13.79 -11.23 20.86
CA THR A 256 -13.22 -11.52 19.53
C THR A 256 -13.86 -10.68 18.42
N GLY A 257 -15.11 -10.25 18.59
CA GLY A 257 -15.77 -9.31 17.70
C GLY A 257 -15.46 -7.85 18.02
N TYR A 258 -15.61 -6.98 17.02
CA TYR A 258 -15.43 -5.55 17.14
C TYR A 258 -16.20 -4.82 16.03
N THR A 259 -16.44 -3.52 16.24
CA THR A 259 -17.05 -2.64 15.25
C THR A 259 -16.47 -1.23 15.36
N PHE A 260 -16.38 -0.51 14.25
CA PHE A 260 -15.88 0.84 14.18
C PHE A 260 -16.51 1.59 13.01
N SER A 261 -16.57 2.91 13.12
CA SER A 261 -17.11 3.79 12.08
C SER A 261 -15.98 4.36 11.23
N VAL A 262 -16.28 4.58 9.95
CA VAL A 262 -15.40 5.25 9.01
C VAL A 262 -16.15 6.40 8.36
N ASP A 263 -15.50 7.54 8.24
CA ASP A 263 -15.93 8.63 7.37
C ASP A 263 -14.97 8.72 6.20
N GLY A 264 -15.45 9.10 5.02
CA GLY A 264 -14.63 9.12 3.82
C GLY A 264 -15.17 10.00 2.71
N CYS A 265 -14.44 10.01 1.60
CA CYS A 265 -14.91 10.53 0.32
C CYS A 265 -14.75 9.46 -0.74
N VAL A 266 -15.59 9.56 -1.77
CA VAL A 266 -15.37 8.88 -3.04
C VAL A 266 -15.35 9.89 -4.19
N GLN A 267 -14.49 9.64 -5.17
CA GLN A 267 -14.36 10.47 -6.36
C GLN A 267 -14.20 9.61 -7.62
N ASP A 268 -15.13 9.75 -8.55
CA ASP A 268 -15.06 9.11 -9.87
C ASP A 268 -13.86 9.63 -10.68
N GLN A 269 -13.22 8.72 -11.40
CA GLN A 269 -12.07 8.98 -12.26
C GLN A 269 -12.48 8.92 -13.74
N PRO A 270 -11.73 9.60 -14.63
CA PRO A 270 -12.02 9.60 -16.08
C PRO A 270 -11.96 8.20 -16.73
N ASP A 271 -11.24 7.26 -16.11
CA ASP A 271 -11.09 5.88 -16.57
C ASP A 271 -12.28 4.96 -16.19
N GLY A 272 -13.29 5.50 -15.51
CA GLY A 272 -14.46 4.74 -15.05
C GLY A 272 -14.26 4.01 -13.72
N SER A 273 -13.13 4.24 -13.04
CA SER A 273 -12.93 3.84 -11.65
C SER A 273 -13.42 4.92 -10.67
N ALA A 274 -13.45 4.59 -9.38
CA ALA A 274 -13.67 5.53 -8.29
C ALA A 274 -12.59 5.38 -7.23
N ILE A 275 -12.12 6.49 -6.70
CA ILE A 275 -11.17 6.51 -5.59
C ILE A 275 -11.93 6.72 -4.29
N PHE A 276 -11.81 5.77 -3.37
CA PHE A 276 -12.36 5.84 -2.03
C PHE A 276 -11.23 6.07 -1.02
N VAL A 277 -11.40 7.04 -0.13
CA VAL A 277 -10.46 7.31 0.95
C VAL A 277 -11.20 7.62 2.24
N THR A 278 -10.70 7.12 3.37
CA THR A 278 -11.24 7.43 4.71
C THR A 278 -10.46 8.52 5.43
N ALA A 279 -11.16 9.28 6.27
CA ALA A 279 -10.55 10.01 7.36
C ALA A 279 -9.88 9.03 8.35
N PRO A 280 -8.87 9.48 9.12
CA PRO A 280 -8.25 8.66 10.15
C PRO A 280 -9.27 8.19 11.20
N THR A 281 -9.27 6.90 11.51
CA THR A 281 -10.10 6.29 12.57
C THR A 281 -9.28 5.35 13.45
N ASP A 282 -9.73 5.09 14.67
CA ASP A 282 -9.08 4.13 15.55
C ASP A 282 -9.85 2.80 15.54
N VAL A 283 -9.12 1.69 15.43
CA VAL A 283 -9.67 0.33 15.48
C VAL A 283 -9.15 -0.36 16.73
N VAL A 284 -10.07 -0.88 17.55
CA VAL A 284 -9.73 -1.53 18.83
C VAL A 284 -10.28 -2.96 18.84
N VAL A 285 -9.37 -3.92 18.96
CA VAL A 285 -9.66 -5.35 19.14
C VAL A 285 -9.30 -5.73 20.57
N GLN A 286 -10.19 -6.42 21.29
CA GLN A 286 -9.97 -6.76 22.70
C GLN A 286 -9.21 -8.08 22.88
N SER A 287 -9.38 -9.04 21.97
CA SER A 287 -8.69 -10.33 22.01
C SER A 287 -8.35 -10.84 20.61
N PRO A 288 -7.05 -10.94 20.26
CA PRO A 288 -5.91 -10.41 21.01
C PRO A 288 -5.99 -8.88 21.13
N PRO A 289 -5.46 -8.27 22.21
CA PRO A 289 -5.57 -6.83 22.42
C PRO A 289 -4.69 -6.11 21.39
N VAL A 290 -5.31 -5.60 20.33
CA VAL A 290 -4.65 -4.87 19.25
C VAL A 290 -5.37 -3.55 19.07
N THR A 291 -4.62 -2.45 18.99
CA THR A 291 -5.18 -1.15 18.63
C THR A 291 -4.43 -0.58 17.44
N LEU A 292 -5.17 -0.24 16.39
CA LEU A 292 -4.65 0.49 15.24
C LEU A 292 -5.11 1.93 15.39
N ARG A 293 -4.17 2.87 15.47
CA ARG A 293 -4.48 4.30 15.61
C ARG A 293 -4.32 5.05 14.31
N ASN A 294 -5.20 6.02 14.08
CA ASN A 294 -5.19 6.86 12.88
C ASN A 294 -5.13 6.01 11.61
N VAL A 295 -5.97 4.99 11.53
CA VAL A 295 -6.09 4.13 10.36
C VAL A 295 -6.74 4.92 9.23
N THR A 296 -6.06 4.97 8.10
CA THR A 296 -6.58 5.47 6.84
C THR A 296 -6.63 4.34 5.82
N LEU A 297 -7.72 4.28 5.08
CA LEU A 297 -7.91 3.38 3.96
C LEU A 297 -7.96 4.22 2.70
N GLY A 298 -7.22 3.79 1.66
CA GLY A 298 -7.32 4.35 0.32
C GLY A 298 -7.43 3.21 -0.67
N ALA A 299 -8.43 3.24 -1.54
CA ALA A 299 -8.65 2.19 -2.53
C ALA A 299 -9.21 2.75 -3.84
N SER A 300 -8.90 2.07 -4.94
CA SER A 300 -9.49 2.31 -6.24
C SER A 300 -10.50 1.20 -6.52
N PHE A 301 -11.73 1.59 -6.85
CA PHE A 301 -12.85 0.70 -7.16
C PHE A 301 -13.19 0.76 -8.64
N ALA A 302 -13.37 -0.39 -9.27
CA ALA A 302 -13.84 -0.50 -10.64
C ALA A 302 -14.74 -1.73 -10.80
N LYS A 303 -15.60 -1.73 -11.82
CA LYS A 303 -16.41 -2.91 -12.15
C LYS A 303 -15.54 -3.93 -12.87
N ASP A 304 -15.59 -5.18 -12.42
CA ASP A 304 -14.96 -6.29 -13.13
C ASP A 304 -15.74 -6.70 -14.39
N ALA A 305 -15.22 -7.69 -15.12
CA ALA A 305 -15.87 -8.21 -16.32
C ALA A 305 -17.27 -8.81 -16.07
N MET A 306 -17.58 -9.18 -14.82
CA MET A 306 -18.89 -9.69 -14.39
C MET A 306 -19.80 -8.57 -13.87
N GLY A 307 -19.33 -7.31 -13.87
CA GLY A 307 -20.05 -6.14 -13.40
C GLY A 307 -20.02 -5.93 -11.88
N ALA A 308 -19.27 -6.75 -11.13
CA ALA A 308 -19.13 -6.59 -9.69
C ALA A 308 -18.14 -5.46 -9.39
N LEU A 309 -18.51 -4.54 -8.49
CA LEU A 309 -17.62 -3.46 -8.06
C LEU A 309 -16.57 -4.04 -7.10
N ARG A 310 -15.31 -3.99 -7.50
CA ARG A 310 -14.16 -4.46 -6.72
C ARG A 310 -13.22 -3.31 -6.45
N GLY A 311 -12.61 -3.32 -5.27
CA GLY A 311 -11.62 -2.34 -4.86
C GLY A 311 -10.32 -2.99 -4.47
N SER A 312 -9.21 -2.34 -4.81
CA SER A 312 -7.90 -2.67 -4.26
C SER A 312 -7.19 -1.40 -3.80
N GLY A 313 -6.40 -1.51 -2.74
CA GLY A 313 -5.92 -0.34 -2.04
C GLY A 313 -4.87 -0.61 -0.96
N SER A 314 -4.64 0.41 -0.17
CA SER A 314 -3.72 0.43 0.94
C SER A 314 -4.42 0.76 2.24
N LEU A 315 -3.88 0.19 3.32
CA LEU A 315 -4.19 0.53 4.69
C LEU A 315 -2.92 1.07 5.33
N ALA A 316 -3.03 2.23 5.96
CA ALA A 316 -1.97 2.80 6.78
C ALA A 316 -2.51 3.06 8.19
N ALA A 317 -1.71 2.76 9.21
CA ALA A 317 -2.01 3.11 10.59
C ALA A 317 -0.84 3.90 11.16
N GLY A 318 -1.12 5.07 11.74
CA GLY A 318 -0.09 5.89 12.37
C GLY A 318 0.62 5.17 13.52
N GLN A 319 -0.08 4.26 14.21
CA GLN A 319 0.52 3.42 15.24
C GLN A 319 -0.26 2.13 15.47
N VAL A 320 0.46 1.01 15.61
CA VAL A 320 -0.07 -0.29 16.05
C VAL A 320 0.35 -0.54 17.48
N LEU A 321 -0.60 -0.89 18.34
CA LEU A 321 -0.39 -1.27 19.73
C LEU A 321 -0.73 -2.74 19.95
N LEU A 322 0.16 -3.47 20.60
CA LEU A 322 -0.09 -4.79 21.16
C LEU A 322 -0.28 -4.65 22.67
N GLY A 323 -1.52 -4.76 23.12
CA GLY A 323 -1.92 -4.33 24.47
C GLY A 323 -1.68 -2.84 24.64
N THR A 324 -0.68 -2.49 25.47
CA THR A 324 -0.27 -1.10 25.71
C THR A 324 1.09 -0.75 25.06
N THR A 325 1.74 -1.72 24.40
CA THR A 325 3.08 -1.54 23.84
C THR A 325 2.99 -1.13 22.37
N ALA A 326 3.69 -0.05 22.01
CA ALA A 326 3.78 0.39 20.62
C ALA A 326 4.66 -0.58 19.81
N SER A 327 4.12 -1.03 18.68
CA SER A 327 4.78 -1.95 17.75
C SER A 327 5.24 -1.28 16.45
N GLY A 328 5.06 0.04 16.33
CA GLY A 328 5.45 0.84 15.16
C GLY A 328 4.25 1.29 14.32
N LYS A 329 4.54 1.81 13.12
CA LYS A 329 3.51 2.15 12.12
C LYS A 329 2.93 0.86 11.52
N GLY A 330 1.66 0.91 11.14
CA GLY A 330 0.97 -0.19 10.48
C GLY A 330 0.88 0.06 8.98
N GLU A 331 1.17 -0.96 8.19
CA GLU A 331 1.07 -0.89 6.74
C GLU A 331 0.43 -2.17 6.21
N GLY A 332 -0.46 -2.02 5.23
CA GLY A 332 -1.22 -3.13 4.69
C GLY A 332 -1.81 -2.90 3.31
N GLY A 333 -2.41 -3.96 2.78
CA GLY A 333 -3.27 -3.92 1.60
C GLY A 333 -4.74 -3.92 2.01
N LEU A 334 -5.59 -3.49 1.09
CA LEU A 334 -7.03 -3.61 1.19
C LEU A 334 -7.54 -4.20 -0.12
N ASP A 335 -8.30 -5.28 -0.04
CA ASP A 335 -9.13 -5.79 -1.12
C ASP A 335 -10.59 -5.70 -0.70
N ALA A 336 -11.47 -5.33 -1.62
CA ALA A 336 -12.89 -5.16 -1.33
C ALA A 336 -13.76 -5.59 -2.49
N ARG A 337 -14.97 -6.04 -2.19
CA ARG A 337 -16.01 -6.30 -3.17
C ARG A 337 -17.36 -5.83 -2.65
N LYS A 338 -18.13 -5.18 -3.51
CA LYS A 338 -19.55 -4.92 -3.25
C LYS A 338 -20.33 -6.23 -3.35
N VAL A 339 -21.14 -6.51 -2.34
CA VAL A 339 -22.02 -7.69 -2.26
C VAL A 339 -23.47 -7.25 -2.44
N ALA A 340 -24.26 -8.06 -3.16
CA ALA A 340 -25.67 -7.77 -3.35
C ALA A 340 -26.42 -7.85 -2.00
N ALA A 341 -27.46 -7.04 -1.84
CA ALA A 341 -28.18 -6.93 -0.56
C ALA A 341 -28.88 -8.22 -0.12
N ASP A 342 -29.26 -9.07 -1.07
CA ASP A 342 -29.86 -10.40 -0.83
C ASP A 342 -28.82 -11.50 -0.56
N GLU A 343 -27.54 -11.24 -0.86
CA GLU A 343 -26.40 -12.12 -0.56
C GLU A 343 -25.68 -11.73 0.73
N ALA A 344 -25.84 -10.48 1.19
CA ALA A 344 -25.26 -9.99 2.43
C ALA A 344 -25.97 -10.55 3.67
N PRO A 345 -25.24 -10.83 4.76
CA PRO A 345 -25.84 -11.30 6.00
C PRO A 345 -26.74 -10.23 6.65
N MET A 346 -27.84 -10.65 7.29
CA MET A 346 -28.86 -9.72 7.80
C MET A 346 -28.38 -8.78 8.92
N ASN A 347 -27.29 -9.12 9.60
CA ASN A 347 -26.79 -8.43 10.79
C ASN A 347 -25.51 -7.62 10.54
N VAL A 348 -25.22 -7.24 9.29
CA VAL A 348 -24.16 -6.25 9.04
C VAL A 348 -24.60 -4.90 9.64
N PRO A 349 -23.80 -4.30 10.53
CA PRO A 349 -24.18 -3.06 11.20
C PRO A 349 -24.21 -1.91 10.19
N MET A 350 -25.16 -1.00 10.40
CA MET A 350 -25.33 0.20 9.58
C MET A 350 -24.79 1.44 10.33
N PRO A 351 -24.34 2.47 9.59
CA PRO A 351 -23.99 3.75 10.18
C PRO A 351 -25.17 4.31 10.99
N MET A 352 -24.88 4.94 12.12
CA MET A 352 -25.92 5.71 12.83
C MET A 352 -26.29 6.96 12.00
N PRO A 353 -27.58 7.36 11.98
CA PRO A 353 -28.06 8.51 11.20
C PRO A 353 -27.35 9.85 11.49
#